data_AF-A0A3C0W3U1-F1
#
_entry.id   AF-A0A3C0W3U1-F1
#
_cell.length_a   1.000
_cell.length_b   1.000
_cell.length_c   1.000
_cell.angle_alpha   90.00
_cell.angle_beta   90.00
_cell.angle_gamma   90.00
#
_symmetry.space_group_name_H-M   'P 1'
#
loop_
_entity.id
_entity.type
_entity.pdbx_description
1 polymer ?
#
loop_
_entity_poly.entity_id
_entity_poly.type
_entity_poly.pdbx_seq_one_letter_code
_entity_poly.pdbx_strand_id
1 'polypeptide(L)'
;LAVLETQGPEVGLLFTDVEMPGERNGFDLARDVARRWPHIEIVIASGRVTPGADDMPPRATFLSKPFSAEIIHDHLRRTLPPERRPPALDAL
;
A
#
# COMPACT_ATOMS: atom_id res chain seq x y z
N LEU A 1 -4.55 10.56 -7.86
CA LEU A 1 -3.13 10.51 -8.30
C LEU A 1 -2.39 11.84 -8.16
N ALA A 2 -3.04 13.01 -8.17
CA ALA A 2 -2.37 14.32 -8.19
C ALA A 2 -1.20 14.49 -7.19
N VAL A 3 -1.33 13.99 -5.96
CA VAL A 3 -0.23 13.99 -4.96
C VAL A 3 0.98 13.18 -5.41
N LEU A 4 0.77 11.99 -5.99
CA LEU A 4 1.85 11.15 -6.47
C LEU A 4 2.53 11.72 -7.72
N GLU A 5 1.83 12.53 -8.51
CA GLU A 5 2.44 13.24 -9.65
C GLU A 5 3.48 14.26 -9.18
N THR A 6 3.23 14.92 -8.05
CA THR A 6 4.10 15.99 -7.54
C THR A 6 5.11 15.50 -6.51
N GLN A 7 4.77 14.46 -5.75
CA GLN A 7 5.56 13.97 -4.60
C GLN A 7 5.94 12.49 -4.68
N GLY A 8 5.61 11.80 -5.77
CA GLY A 8 5.85 10.35 -5.94
C GLY A 8 7.26 9.88 -5.61
N PRO A 9 8.35 10.62 -5.95
CA PRO A 9 9.71 10.23 -5.56
C PRO A 9 9.95 10.11 -4.05
N GLU A 10 9.24 10.91 -3.24
CA GLU A 10 9.37 10.96 -1.78
C GLU A 10 8.44 9.99 -1.06
N VAL A 11 7.37 9.55 -1.73
CA VAL A 11 6.43 8.58 -1.16
C VAL A 11 7.09 7.19 -1.14
N GLY A 12 7.15 6.59 0.05
CA GLY A 12 7.68 5.23 0.24
C GLY A 12 6.61 4.14 0.28
N LEU A 13 5.37 4.50 0.62
CA LEU A 13 4.28 3.55 0.88
C LEU A 13 2.93 4.10 0.39
N LEU A 14 2.15 3.27 -0.29
CA LEU A 14 0.72 3.44 -0.49
C LEU A 14 -0.03 2.47 0.42
N PHE A 15 -0.91 3.01 1.27
CA PHE A 15 -1.92 2.22 1.97
C PHE A 15 -3.29 2.58 1.37
N THR A 16 -4.03 1.60 0.85
CA THR A 16 -5.32 1.84 0.19
C THR A 16 -6.40 0.85 0.62
N ASP A 17 -7.63 1.34 0.72
CA ASP A 17 -8.83 0.51 0.87
C ASP A 17 -9.28 0.01 -0.50
N VAL A 18 -9.79 -1.22 -0.60
CA VAL A 18 -10.42 -1.70 -1.83
C VAL A 18 -11.71 -0.94 -2.11
N GLU A 19 -12.56 -0.80 -1.09
CA GLU A 19 -13.86 -0.15 -1.22
C GLU A 19 -13.69 1.37 -1.09
N MET A 20 -13.58 2.06 -2.21
CA MET A 20 -13.52 3.52 -2.28
C MET A 20 -14.67 4.09 -3.12
N PRO A 21 -15.22 5.26 -2.79
CA PRO A 21 -16.19 5.94 -3.65
C PRO A 21 -15.58 6.31 -5.01
N GLY A 22 -16.35 6.13 -6.08
CA GLY A 22 -15.97 6.48 -7.45
C GLY A 22 -15.79 5.25 -8.34
N GLU A 23 -15.24 5.49 -9.55
CA GLU A 23 -15.08 4.44 -10.57
C GLU A 23 -13.85 3.55 -10.35
N ARG A 24 -12.84 4.03 -9.61
CA ARG A 24 -11.60 3.28 -9.35
C ARG A 24 -11.58 2.76 -7.93
N ASN A 25 -11.31 1.47 -7.79
CA ASN A 25 -11.15 0.82 -6.50
C ASN A 25 -9.68 0.79 -6.05
N GLY A 26 -9.41 0.22 -4.87
CA GLY A 26 -8.05 0.12 -4.32
C GLY A 26 -7.10 -0.72 -5.16
N PHE A 27 -7.59 -1.75 -5.84
CA PHE A 27 -6.78 -2.57 -6.75
C PHE A 27 -6.38 -1.78 -8.00
N ASP A 28 -7.29 -0.99 -8.58
CA ASP A 28 -6.98 -0.12 -9.72
C ASP A 28 -5.91 0.91 -9.35
N LEU A 29 -6.07 1.55 -8.20
CA LEU A 29 -5.08 2.49 -7.69
C LEU A 29 -3.73 1.82 -7.45
N ALA A 30 -3.72 0.64 -6.82
CA ALA A 30 -2.49 -0.11 -6.56
C ALA A 30 -1.76 -0.49 -7.86
N ARG A 31 -2.49 -0.98 -8.88
CA ARG A 31 -1.91 -1.30 -10.19
C ARG A 31 -1.34 -0.08 -10.89
N ASP A 32 -2.04 1.05 -10.83
CA ASP A 32 -1.55 2.33 -11.36
C ASP A 32 -0.26 2.78 -10.67
N VAL A 33 -0.21 2.67 -9.35
CA VAL A 33 0.97 3.07 -8.57
C VAL A 33 2.14 2.15 -8.81
N ALA A 34 1.96 0.83 -8.78
CA ALA A 34 3.02 -0.14 -9.04
C ALA A 34 3.66 0.04 -10.42
N ARG A 35 2.86 0.39 -11.44
CA ARG A 35 3.34 0.62 -12.80
C ARG A 35 4.15 1.90 -12.94
N ARG A 36 3.76 2.97 -12.24
CA ARG A 36 4.31 4.32 -12.44
C ARG A 36 5.39 4.69 -11.45
N TRP A 37 5.32 4.15 -10.24
CA TRP A 37 6.25 4.35 -9.15
C TRP A 37 6.58 2.98 -8.52
N PRO A 38 7.39 2.14 -9.22
CA PRO A 38 7.68 0.77 -8.80
C PRO A 38 8.47 0.67 -7.48
N HIS A 39 8.89 1.82 -6.95
CA HIS A 39 9.62 1.97 -5.71
C HIS A 39 8.71 2.11 -4.49
N ILE A 40 7.42 2.37 -4.68
CA ILE A 40 6.43 2.54 -3.62
C ILE A 40 5.97 1.14 -3.18
N GLU A 41 6.14 0.82 -1.90
CA GLU A 41 5.53 -0.38 -1.32
C GLU A 41 4.02 -0.21 -1.22
N ILE A 42 3.25 -1.28 -1.41
CA ILE A 42 1.79 -1.20 -1.49
C ILE A 42 1.14 -2.13 -0.48
N VAL A 43 0.26 -1.57 0.35
CA VAL A 43 -0.64 -2.31 1.23
C VAL A 43 -2.07 -2.04 0.82
N ILE A 44 -2.78 -3.11 0.47
CA ILE A 44 -4.20 -3.07 0.11
C ILE A 44 -4.98 -3.72 1.24
N ALA A 45 -6.05 -3.07 1.69
CA ALA A 45 -6.88 -3.61 2.75
C ALA A 45 -8.36 -3.67 2.36
N SER A 46 -9.07 -4.70 2.83
CA SER A 46 -10.53 -4.79 2.71
C SER A 46 -11.13 -5.67 3.81
N GLY A 47 -12.37 -5.37 4.21
CA GLY A 47 -13.14 -6.20 5.14
C GLY A 47 -14.19 -7.09 4.45
N ARG A 48 -14.37 -6.97 3.13
CA ARG A 48 -15.43 -7.67 2.39
C ARG A 48 -14.94 -8.30 1.10
N VAL A 49 -13.92 -7.73 0.47
CA VAL A 49 -13.41 -8.14 -0.83
C VAL A 49 -12.06 -8.81 -0.65
N THR A 50 -11.87 -9.99 -1.25
CA THR A 50 -10.58 -10.66 -1.35
C THR A 50 -10.02 -10.52 -2.76
N PRO A 51 -8.70 -10.43 -2.95
CA PRO A 51 -8.11 -10.31 -4.29
C PRO A 51 -8.41 -11.53 -5.17
N GLY A 52 -8.73 -11.30 -6.44
CA GLY A 52 -8.70 -12.31 -7.49
C GLY A 52 -7.28 -12.54 -8.02
N ALA A 53 -7.16 -13.40 -9.05
CA ALA A 53 -5.86 -13.81 -9.60
C ALA A 53 -4.99 -12.65 -10.10
N ASP A 54 -5.59 -11.60 -10.68
CA ASP A 54 -4.89 -10.48 -11.33
C ASP A 54 -5.04 -9.15 -10.56
N ASP A 55 -5.53 -9.20 -9.32
CA ASP A 55 -5.80 -8.00 -8.55
C ASP A 55 -4.57 -7.39 -7.88
N MET A 56 -3.61 -8.24 -7.52
CA MET A 56 -2.42 -7.83 -6.77
C MET A 56 -1.27 -7.50 -7.72
N PRO A 57 -0.80 -6.24 -7.76
CA PRO A 57 0.42 -5.93 -8.48
C PRO A 57 1.65 -6.53 -7.78
N PRO A 58 2.79 -6.65 -8.48
CA PRO A 58 4.03 -7.08 -7.86
C PRO A 58 4.38 -6.23 -6.63
N ARG A 59 4.80 -6.88 -5.54
CA ARG A 59 5.16 -6.26 -4.23
C ARG A 59 3.99 -5.69 -3.42
N ALA A 60 2.74 -5.83 -3.87
CA ALA A 60 1.61 -5.49 -3.01
C ALA A 60 1.32 -6.59 -1.99
N THR A 61 0.95 -6.18 -0.78
CA THR A 61 0.44 -7.07 0.26
C THR A 61 -1.04 -6.78 0.50
N PHE A 62 -1.83 -7.84 0.65
CA PHE A 62 -3.23 -7.74 1.02
C PHE A 62 -3.41 -8.00 2.52
N LEU A 63 -4.19 -7.15 3.19
CA LEU A 63 -4.57 -7.31 4.59
C LEU A 63 -6.10 -7.35 4.72
N SER A 64 -6.60 -8.45 5.28
CA SER A 64 -8.03 -8.55 5.62
C SER A 64 -8.32 -7.73 6.88
N LYS A 65 -9.38 -6.91 6.85
CA LYS A 65 -9.88 -6.19 8.01
C LYS A 65 -10.72 -7.16 8.88
N PRO A 66 -10.62 -7.08 10.23
CA PRO A 66 -9.84 -6.10 10.99
C PRO A 66 -8.36 -6.48 11.12
N PHE A 67 -7.49 -5.47 11.17
CA PHE A 67 -6.07 -5.60 11.49
C PHE A 67 -5.71 -4.69 12.67
N SER A 68 -4.70 -5.08 13.44
CA SER A 68 -4.15 -4.25 14.52
C SER A 68 -3.04 -3.32 14.00
N ALA A 69 -2.74 -2.26 14.74
CA ALA A 69 -1.59 -1.40 14.44
C ALA A 69 -0.26 -2.19 14.46
N GLU A 70 -0.14 -3.19 15.35
CA GLU A 70 1.02 -4.07 15.45
C GLU A 70 1.24 -4.88 14.18
N ILE A 71 0.17 -5.44 13.58
CA ILE A 71 0.27 -6.15 12.29
C ILE A 71 0.78 -5.22 11.19
N ILE A 72 0.28 -3.98 11.14
CA ILE A 72 0.75 -3.00 10.15
C ILE A 72 2.21 -2.65 10.40
N HIS A 73 2.57 -2.41 11.66
CA HIS A 73 3.92 -2.03 12.05
C HIS A 73 4.95 -3.11 11.66
N ASP A 74 4.68 -4.36 12.05
CA ASP A 74 5.53 -5.50 11.71
C ASP A 74 5.64 -5.70 10.20
N HIS A 75 4.54 -5.54 9.48
CA HIS A 75 4.53 -5.64 8.04
C HIS A 75 5.45 -4.58 7.41
N LEU A 76 5.27 -3.31 7.78
CA LEU A 76 6.06 -2.20 7.25
C LEU A 76 7.55 -2.33 7.58
N ARG A 77 7.92 -2.81 8.78
CA ARG A 77 9.32 -3.08 9.12
C ARG A 77 9.94 -4.18 8.27
N ARG A 78 9.15 -5.13 7.78
CA ARG A 78 9.65 -6.23 6.95
C ARG A 78 9.76 -5.84 5.48
N THR A 79 8.86 -4.98 4.98
CA THR A 79 8.76 -4.67 3.55
C THR A 79 9.42 -3.37 3.14
N LEU A 80 9.38 -2.32 3.99
CA LEU A 80 10.06 -1.08 3.66
C LEU A 80 11.57 -1.24 3.82
N PRO A 81 12.36 -0.83 2.82
CA PRO A 81 13.81 -0.84 2.93
C PRO A 81 14.25 0.19 3.98
N PRO A 82 15.33 -0.07 4.75
CA PRO A 82 15.74 0.76 5.89
C PRO A 82 15.83 2.25 5.57
N GLU A 83 16.35 2.62 4.41
CA GLU A 83 16.52 4.01 3.95
C GLU A 83 15.21 4.74 3.67
N ARG A 84 14.07 4.03 3.63
CA ARG A 84 12.73 4.59 3.42
C ARG A 84 11.82 4.46 4.64
N ARG A 85 12.33 3.93 5.74
CA ARG A 85 11.55 3.83 6.97
C ARG A 85 11.47 5.21 7.64
N PRO A 86 10.27 5.69 7.99
CA PRO A 86 10.18 6.86 8.83
C PRO A 86 10.75 6.53 10.23
N PRO A 87 11.43 7.46 10.92
CA PRO A 87 12.03 7.19 12.24
C PRO A 87 11.05 6.62 13.27
N ALA A 88 9.77 6.96 13.17
CA ALA A 88 8.71 6.44 14.03
C ALA A 88 8.49 4.91 13.91
N LEU A 89 8.86 4.30 12.77
CA LEU A 89 8.72 2.87 12.53
C LEU A 89 9.81 2.04 13.23
N ASP A 90 10.95 2.66 13.52
CA ASP A 90 12.07 1.99 14.21
C ASP A 90 12.08 2.27 15.73
N ALA A 91 11.29 3.24 16.20
CA ALA A 91 11.22 3.68 17.60
C ALA A 91 10.27 2.86 18.48
N LEU A 92 9.52 1.93 17.90
CA LEU A 92 8.64 0.96 18.56
C LEU A 92 9.31 -0.42 18.57
#